data_AF-A0A7S2VZI7-F1
#
_entry.id   AF-A0A7S2VZI7-F1
#
_cell.length_a   1.000
_cell.length_b   1.000
_cell.length_c   1.000
_cell.angle_alpha   90.00
_cell.angle_beta   90.00
_cell.angle_gamma   90.00
#
_symmetry.space_group_name_H-M   'P 1'
#
loop_
_entity.id
_entity.type
_entity.pdbx_description
1 polymer ?
#
loop_
_entity_poly.entity_id
_entity_poly.type
_entity_poly.pdbx_seq_one_letter_code
_entity_poly.pdbx_strand_id
1 'polypeptide(L)'
;ITGEVRFTGPDGEVVKSVQKGKWSLAANERELSFTLEFPEQLVRRDVTLDGTVRLEGLVYSIQDLKTMNNDFYAARNDKWDAGEVLNDDDKRTNGPKKWNSNTNEWERPLEGDSLLTRLGNRVGLFLAERREQQINEDRPKLKDLSLDCGPFPGVKGDVYFRQGGKVLLKRGFFQESVIGTWSAEAINDRPLSYY
;
A
#
# COMPACT_ATOMS: atom_id res chain seq x y z
N ILE A 1 18.60 15.04 -13.79
CA ILE A 1 17.84 14.33 -14.83
C ILE A 1 18.59 14.54 -16.14
N THR A 2 19.22 13.49 -16.66
CA THR A 2 19.76 13.49 -18.02
C THR A 2 18.61 13.75 -18.98
N GLY A 3 18.75 14.71 -19.89
CA GLY A 3 17.69 15.15 -20.78
C GLY A 3 17.41 14.16 -21.92
N GLU A 4 17.42 12.87 -21.64
CA GLU A 4 17.31 11.80 -22.63
C GLU A 4 16.40 10.67 -22.09
N VAL A 5 15.57 10.13 -22.97
CA VAL A 5 14.80 8.90 -22.79
C VAL A 5 15.30 7.87 -23.80
N ARG A 6 15.45 6.63 -23.34
CA ARG A 6 15.99 5.51 -24.11
C ARG A 6 15.01 4.37 -24.13
N PHE A 7 14.82 3.74 -25.28
CA PHE A 7 14.00 2.53 -25.43
C PHE A 7 14.46 1.71 -26.63
N THR A 8 14.10 0.43 -26.66
CA THR A 8 14.38 -0.45 -27.81
C THR A 8 13.22 -0.42 -28.81
N GLY A 9 13.53 0.01 -30.03
CA GLY A 9 12.66 -0.04 -31.20
C GLY A 9 12.98 -1.23 -32.12
N PRO A 10 12.24 -1.39 -33.23
CA PRO A 10 12.51 -2.44 -34.23
C PRO A 10 13.92 -2.36 -34.83
N ASP A 11 14.48 -1.15 -34.93
CA ASP A 11 15.79 -0.89 -35.55
C ASP A 11 16.94 -0.77 -34.52
N GLY A 12 16.70 -1.06 -33.24
CA GLY A 12 17.70 -0.99 -32.17
C GLY A 12 17.39 0.05 -31.09
N GLU A 13 18.43 0.57 -30.44
CA GLU A 13 18.29 1.59 -29.39
C GLU A 13 17.83 2.92 -30.00
N VAL A 14 16.75 3.46 -29.44
CA VAL A 14 16.25 4.80 -29.76
C VAL A 14 16.53 5.71 -28.58
N VAL A 15 17.29 6.77 -28.84
CA VAL A 15 17.59 7.82 -27.86
C VAL A 15 16.86 9.09 -28.30
N LYS A 16 16.03 9.65 -27.42
CA LYS A 16 15.27 10.89 -27.67
C LYS A 16 15.52 11.89 -26.57
N SER A 17 15.73 13.14 -26.93
CA SER A 17 15.88 14.23 -25.95
C SER A 17 14.56 14.52 -25.25
N VAL A 18 14.62 14.84 -23.96
CA VAL A 18 13.47 15.22 -23.13
C VAL A 18 13.80 16.46 -22.32
N GLN A 19 12.87 17.40 -22.30
CA GLN A 19 13.01 18.62 -21.51
C GLN A 19 12.49 18.37 -20.09
N LYS A 20 13.25 18.86 -19.10
CA LYS A 20 12.82 18.87 -17.70
C LYS A 20 11.55 19.72 -17.58
N GLY A 21 10.50 19.17 -16.99
CA GLY A 21 9.32 19.94 -16.63
C GLY A 21 9.38 20.44 -15.19
N LYS A 22 8.20 20.69 -14.62
CA LYS A 22 8.03 21.15 -13.25
C LYS A 22 7.74 19.96 -12.34
N TRP A 23 8.15 20.07 -11.09
CA TRP A 23 7.66 19.19 -10.04
C TRP A 23 6.71 19.96 -9.13
N SER A 24 5.80 19.24 -8.49
CA SER A 24 4.96 19.77 -7.42
C SER A 24 4.69 18.68 -6.40
N LEU A 25 4.61 19.09 -5.14
CA LEU A 25 4.18 18.24 -4.03
C LEU A 25 2.80 18.74 -3.61
N ALA A 26 1.85 17.82 -3.46
CA ALA A 26 0.53 18.15 -2.97
C ALA A 26 0.60 18.70 -1.54
N ALA A 27 -0.42 19.46 -1.14
CA ALA A 27 -0.50 20.07 0.18
C ALA A 27 -0.49 19.05 1.34
N ASN A 28 -0.79 17.77 1.06
CA ASN A 28 -0.69 16.67 2.02
C ASN A 28 0.74 16.12 2.17
N GLU A 29 1.73 16.73 1.53
CA GLU A 29 3.15 16.33 1.53
C GLU A 29 3.41 14.89 1.05
N ARG A 30 2.41 14.25 0.44
CA ARG A 30 2.42 12.81 0.12
C ARG A 30 2.43 12.53 -1.37
N GLU A 31 1.74 13.33 -2.17
CA GLU A 31 1.64 13.11 -3.61
C GLU A 31 2.66 13.98 -4.34
N LEU A 32 3.64 13.33 -4.94
CA LEU A 32 4.63 13.98 -5.80
C LEU A 32 4.19 13.85 -7.25
N SER A 33 4.17 14.96 -7.97
CA SER A 33 4.06 14.95 -9.41
C SER A 33 5.25 15.63 -10.06
N PHE A 34 5.71 15.08 -11.17
CA PHE A 34 6.78 15.65 -11.97
C PHE A 34 6.42 15.56 -13.45
N THR A 35 6.63 16.64 -14.19
CA THR A 35 6.36 16.67 -15.62
C THR A 35 7.63 16.54 -16.44
N LEU A 36 7.49 15.89 -17.58
CA LEU A 36 8.49 15.78 -18.64
C LEU A 36 7.86 16.27 -19.93
N GLU A 37 8.59 17.08 -20.67
CA GLU A 37 8.13 17.60 -21.97
C GLU A 37 8.92 16.92 -23.08
N PHE A 38 8.18 16.26 -23.98
CA PHE A 38 8.75 15.59 -25.14
C PHE A 38 8.69 16.57 -26.33
N PRO A 39 9.84 17.12 -26.79
CA PRO A 39 9.87 18.07 -27.89
C PRO A 39 9.57 17.41 -29.25
N GLU A 40 9.76 16.10 -29.33
CA GLU A 40 9.43 15.27 -30.50
C GLU A 40 8.49 14.15 -30.09
N GLN A 41 7.59 13.79 -31.01
CA GLN A 41 6.70 12.66 -30.83
C GLN A 41 7.52 11.37 -30.65
N LEU A 42 7.22 10.62 -29.58
CA LEU A 42 7.84 9.33 -29.29
C LEU A 42 6.86 8.22 -29.64
N VAL A 43 7.22 7.41 -30.63
CA VAL A 43 6.38 6.32 -31.15
C VAL A 43 7.07 5.00 -30.86
N ARG A 44 6.34 4.08 -30.22
CA ARG A 44 6.76 2.69 -30.00
C ARG A 44 5.57 1.76 -30.24
N ARG A 45 5.60 1.01 -31.34
CA ARG A 45 4.49 0.16 -31.80
C ARG A 45 3.18 0.98 -31.84
N ASP A 46 2.18 0.60 -31.06
CA ASP A 46 0.86 1.27 -31.02
C ASP A 46 0.80 2.42 -30.01
N VAL A 47 1.91 2.74 -29.33
CA VAL A 47 1.98 3.81 -28.33
C VAL A 47 2.65 5.05 -28.91
N THR A 48 1.88 6.13 -29.00
CA THR A 48 2.37 7.45 -29.39
C THR A 48 2.30 8.41 -28.19
N LEU A 49 3.46 8.87 -27.74
CA LEU A 49 3.60 9.91 -26.73
C LEU A 49 3.90 11.23 -27.44
N ASP A 50 3.03 12.20 -27.25
CA ASP A 50 3.13 13.54 -27.82
C ASP A 50 2.64 14.53 -26.75
N GLY A 51 3.49 15.49 -26.39
CA GLY A 51 3.19 16.50 -25.36
C GLY A 51 3.81 16.24 -23.98
N THR A 52 3.07 16.62 -22.93
CA THR A 52 3.55 16.57 -21.54
C THR A 52 3.18 15.24 -20.89
N VAL A 53 4.20 14.55 -20.37
CA VAL A 53 4.03 13.38 -19.51
C VAL A 53 4.12 13.81 -18.06
N ARG A 54 3.16 13.41 -17.23
CA ARG A 54 3.19 13.58 -15.77
C ARG A 54 3.48 12.23 -15.11
N LEU A 55 4.52 12.19 -14.30
CA LEU A 55 4.87 11.09 -13.42
C LEU A 55 4.32 11.42 -12.04
N GLU A 56 3.50 10.52 -11.48
CA GLU A 56 2.96 10.64 -10.13
C GLU A 56 3.59 9.57 -9.24
N GLY A 57 4.04 9.96 -8.05
CA GLY A 57 4.62 9.11 -7.03
C GLY A 57 4.11 9.45 -5.65
N LEU A 58 4.47 8.60 -4.68
CA LEU A 58 4.18 8.86 -3.27
C LEU A 58 5.47 9.06 -2.49
N VAL A 59 5.41 9.99 -1.55
CA VAL A 59 6.47 10.32 -0.60
C VAL A 59 5.96 10.03 0.81
N TYR A 60 6.81 9.49 1.66
CA TYR A 60 6.50 9.16 3.04
C TYR A 60 7.55 9.76 3.97
N SER A 61 7.15 10.64 4.87
CA SER A 61 8.06 11.07 5.94
C SER A 61 8.28 9.93 6.94
N ILE A 62 9.41 9.97 7.65
CA ILE A 62 9.65 9.04 8.77
C ILE A 62 8.51 9.11 9.80
N GLN A 63 7.96 10.31 10.03
CA GLN A 63 6.89 10.48 10.99
C GLN A 63 5.59 9.79 10.51
N ASP A 64 5.25 9.90 9.23
CA ASP A 64 4.07 9.22 8.66
C ASP A 64 4.20 7.71 8.77
N LEU A 65 5.37 7.17 8.43
CA LEU A 65 5.63 5.73 8.55
C LEU A 65 5.53 5.25 10.01
N LYS A 66 5.99 6.04 10.97
CA LYS A 66 5.83 5.74 12.40
C LYS A 66 4.37 5.74 12.81
N THR A 67 3.59 6.73 12.39
CA THR A 67 2.15 6.80 12.67
C THR A 67 1.43 5.59 12.08
N MET A 68 1.66 5.26 10.81
CA MET A 68 1.06 4.09 10.15
C MET A 68 1.45 2.77 10.83
N ASN A 69 2.69 2.65 11.30
CA ASN A 69 3.12 1.48 12.06
C ASN A 69 2.40 1.39 13.40
N ASN A 70 2.28 2.50 14.13
CA ASN A 70 1.57 2.53 15.41
C ASN A 70 0.10 2.16 15.24
N ASP A 71 -0.57 2.70 14.22
CA ASP A 71 -1.96 2.39 13.90
C ASP A 71 -2.15 0.91 13.56
N PHE A 72 -1.21 0.34 12.79
CA PHE A 72 -1.21 -1.09 12.48
C PHE A 72 -1.04 -1.95 13.74
N TYR A 73 -0.09 -1.61 14.62
CA TYR A 73 0.11 -2.38 15.86
C TYR A 73 -1.06 -2.24 16.82
N ALA A 74 -1.69 -1.06 16.90
CA ALA A 74 -2.92 -0.87 17.67
C ALA A 74 -4.05 -1.77 17.15
N ALA A 75 -4.31 -1.76 15.84
CA ALA A 75 -5.35 -2.62 15.24
C ALA A 75 -5.05 -4.12 15.38
N ARG A 76 -3.77 -4.51 15.33
CA ARG A 76 -3.35 -5.89 15.59
C ARG A 76 -3.60 -6.29 17.04
N ASN A 77 -3.34 -5.40 18.00
CA ASN A 77 -3.65 -5.67 19.41
C ASN A 77 -5.17 -5.80 19.62
N ASP A 78 -5.99 -4.90 19.04
CA ASP A 78 -7.45 -5.01 19.11
C ASP A 78 -7.95 -6.38 18.60
N LYS A 79 -7.35 -6.88 17.51
CA LYS A 79 -7.66 -8.22 16.98
C LYS A 79 -7.22 -9.34 17.93
N TRP A 80 -6.03 -9.22 18.52
CA TRP A 80 -5.52 -10.20 19.49
C TRP A 80 -6.40 -10.26 20.73
N ASP A 81 -6.79 -9.12 21.29
CA ASP A 81 -7.66 -9.04 22.44
C ASP A 81 -9.05 -9.66 22.14
N ALA A 82 -9.63 -9.34 20.97
CA ALA A 82 -10.88 -9.96 20.53
C ALA A 82 -10.76 -11.49 20.33
N GLY A 83 -9.60 -11.95 19.87
CA GLY A 83 -9.28 -13.38 19.73
C GLY A 83 -9.11 -14.08 21.07
N GLU A 84 -8.50 -13.41 22.06
CA GLU A 84 -8.34 -13.93 23.42
C GLU A 84 -9.68 -14.13 24.11
N VAL A 85 -10.60 -13.16 23.98
CA VAL A 85 -11.98 -13.29 24.49
C VAL A 85 -12.66 -14.53 23.92
N LEU A 86 -12.56 -14.77 22.60
CA LEU A 86 -13.15 -15.96 21.98
C LEU A 86 -12.47 -17.27 22.42
N ASN A 87 -11.15 -17.25 22.60
CA ASN A 87 -10.40 -18.41 23.09
C ASN A 87 -10.79 -18.75 24.53
N ASP A 88 -10.99 -17.74 25.38
CA ASP A 88 -11.43 -17.92 26.75
C ASP A 88 -12.89 -18.40 26.82
N ASP A 89 -13.78 -17.89 25.98
CA ASP A 89 -15.14 -18.43 25.81
C ASP A 89 -15.13 -19.91 25.39
N ASP A 90 -14.20 -20.28 24.50
CA ASP A 90 -14.06 -21.66 24.03
C ASP A 90 -13.51 -22.57 25.13
N LYS A 91 -12.47 -22.14 25.86
CA LYS A 91 -11.92 -22.87 27.01
C LYS A 91 -12.95 -23.06 28.12
N ARG A 92 -13.81 -22.07 28.39
CA ARG A 92 -14.91 -22.22 29.36
C ARG A 92 -15.94 -23.26 28.90
N THR A 93 -16.33 -23.21 27.63
CA THR A 93 -17.39 -24.07 27.09
C THR A 93 -16.93 -25.52 26.84
N ASN A 94 -15.73 -25.68 26.29
CA ASN A 94 -15.16 -26.94 25.82
C ASN A 94 -14.07 -27.50 26.75
N GLY A 95 -13.76 -26.81 27.85
CA GLY A 95 -12.78 -27.25 28.82
C GLY A 95 -13.13 -28.61 29.44
N PRO A 96 -12.12 -29.35 29.94
CA PRO A 96 -12.34 -30.62 30.60
C PRO A 96 -13.24 -30.43 31.83
N LYS A 97 -14.19 -31.36 32.01
CA LYS A 97 -15.05 -31.38 33.21
C LYS A 97 -14.18 -31.50 34.45
N LYS A 98 -14.52 -30.75 35.50
CA LYS A 98 -13.87 -30.86 36.81
C LYS A 98 -14.81 -31.60 37.77
N TRP A 99 -14.24 -32.49 38.56
CA TRP A 99 -15.00 -33.20 39.59
C TRP A 99 -15.38 -32.22 40.71
N ASN A 100 -16.66 -32.13 41.05
CA ASN A 100 -17.16 -31.35 42.17
C ASN A 100 -17.49 -32.29 43.34
N SER A 101 -16.73 -32.19 44.44
CA SER A 101 -16.91 -33.02 45.63
C SER A 101 -18.16 -32.72 46.45
N ASN A 102 -18.79 -31.56 46.23
CA ASN A 102 -19.99 -31.15 46.97
C ASN A 102 -21.27 -31.71 46.32
N THR A 103 -21.27 -31.85 45.00
CA THR A 103 -22.40 -32.39 44.21
C THR A 103 -22.18 -33.84 43.76
N ASN A 104 -20.96 -34.37 43.92
CA ASN A 104 -20.54 -35.70 43.44
C ASN A 104 -20.74 -35.88 41.93
N GLU A 105 -20.57 -34.81 41.16
CA GLU A 105 -20.76 -34.82 39.71
C GLU A 105 -19.58 -34.17 38.97
N TRP A 106 -19.38 -34.61 37.72
CA TRP A 106 -18.44 -33.97 36.80
C TRP A 106 -19.09 -32.74 36.18
N GLU A 107 -18.79 -31.58 36.75
CA GLU A 107 -19.35 -30.30 36.32
C GLU A 107 -18.42 -29.59 35.33
N ARG A 108 -19.01 -28.87 34.38
CA ARG A 108 -18.27 -27.92 33.55
C ARG A 108 -18.13 -26.60 34.32
N PRO A 109 -16.98 -25.91 34.23
CA PRO A 109 -16.82 -24.61 34.85
C PRO A 109 -17.76 -23.59 34.18
N LEU A 110 -18.87 -23.26 34.87
CA LEU A 110 -19.91 -22.27 34.51
C LEU A 110 -20.69 -22.54 33.21
N GLU A 111 -22.00 -22.33 33.25
CA GLU A 111 -22.87 -22.34 32.07
C GLU A 111 -22.33 -21.34 31.04
N GLY A 112 -22.08 -21.84 29.83
CA GLY A 112 -21.47 -21.07 28.75
C GLY A 112 -22.27 -19.79 28.48
N ASP A 113 -21.55 -18.70 28.26
CA ASP A 113 -22.11 -17.42 27.85
C ASP A 113 -23.20 -17.61 26.78
N SER A 114 -24.27 -16.82 26.87
CA SER A 114 -25.39 -16.84 25.93
C SER A 114 -24.88 -16.87 24.49
N LEU A 115 -25.52 -17.68 23.62
CA LEU A 115 -25.16 -17.78 22.20
C LEU A 115 -25.03 -16.40 21.53
N LEU A 116 -25.80 -15.42 22.00
CA LEU A 116 -25.73 -14.02 21.55
C LEU A 116 -24.40 -13.34 21.90
N THR A 117 -23.85 -13.57 23.09
CA THR A 117 -22.54 -13.05 23.51
C THR A 117 -21.43 -13.62 22.61
N ARG A 118 -21.46 -14.93 22.35
CA ARG A 118 -20.48 -15.60 21.48
C ARG A 118 -20.57 -15.12 20.03
N LEU A 119 -21.79 -14.86 19.53
CA LEU A 119 -21.99 -14.24 18.22
C LEU A 119 -21.45 -12.81 18.18
N GLY A 120 -21.71 -12.01 19.23
CA GLY A 120 -21.17 -10.66 19.37
C GLY A 120 -19.64 -10.63 19.33
N ASN A 121 -18.98 -11.53 20.08
CA ASN A 121 -17.53 -11.65 20.11
C ASN A 121 -16.95 -12.06 18.75
N ARG A 122 -17.62 -12.94 18.00
CA ARG A 122 -17.23 -13.31 16.62
C ARG A 122 -17.36 -12.13 15.65
N VAL A 123 -18.43 -11.36 15.75
CA VAL A 123 -18.61 -10.13 14.94
C VAL A 123 -17.53 -9.11 15.30
N GLY A 124 -17.20 -8.95 16.59
CA GLY A 124 -16.11 -8.10 17.05
C GLY A 124 -14.76 -8.48 16.44
N LEU A 125 -14.40 -9.76 16.47
CA LEU A 125 -13.19 -10.26 15.82
C LEU A 125 -13.19 -9.97 14.32
N PHE A 126 -14.30 -10.25 13.62
CA PHE A 126 -14.40 -10.00 12.18
C PHE A 126 -14.20 -8.51 11.83
N LEU A 127 -14.77 -7.60 12.63
CA LEU A 127 -14.58 -6.16 12.43
C LEU A 127 -13.13 -5.73 12.70
N ALA A 128 -12.49 -6.29 13.73
CA ALA A 128 -11.08 -6.04 14.04
C ALA A 128 -10.16 -6.55 12.93
N GLU A 129 -10.41 -7.75 12.38
CA GLU A 129 -9.69 -8.30 11.23
C GLU A 129 -9.82 -7.42 9.99
N ARG A 130 -11.03 -6.97 9.69
CA ARG A 130 -11.28 -6.07 8.55
C ARG A 130 -10.53 -4.74 8.72
N ARG A 131 -10.50 -4.19 9.93
CA ARG A 131 -9.77 -2.95 10.24
C ARG A 131 -8.26 -3.14 10.12
N GLU A 132 -7.71 -4.23 10.65
CA GLU A 132 -6.29 -4.59 10.49
C GLU A 132 -5.94 -4.69 9.00
N GLN A 133 -6.78 -5.38 8.22
CA GLN A 133 -6.55 -5.56 6.79
C GLN A 133 -6.53 -4.22 6.03
N GLN A 134 -7.50 -3.34 6.30
CA GLN A 134 -7.55 -2.01 5.68
C GLN A 134 -6.29 -1.19 5.99
N ILE A 135 -5.89 -1.13 7.26
CA ILE A 135 -4.69 -0.39 7.67
C ILE A 135 -3.42 -1.00 7.05
N ASN A 136 -3.35 -2.32 6.95
CA ASN A 136 -2.23 -3.03 6.34
C ASN A 136 -2.16 -2.84 4.82
N GLU A 137 -3.30 -2.67 4.13
CA GLU A 137 -3.37 -2.37 2.70
C GLU A 137 -2.92 -0.93 2.41
N ASP A 138 -3.26 0.03 3.28
CA ASP A 138 -2.86 1.43 3.14
C ASP A 138 -1.39 1.68 3.48
N ARG A 139 -0.80 0.81 4.30
CA ARG A 139 0.60 0.89 4.73
C ARG A 139 1.55 0.49 3.59
N PRO A 140 2.56 1.32 3.26
CA PRO A 140 3.58 0.93 2.29
C PRO A 140 4.43 -0.24 2.84
N LYS A 141 4.71 -1.22 1.98
CA LYS A 141 5.63 -2.31 2.31
C LYS A 141 7.07 -1.78 2.19
N LEU A 142 7.97 -2.28 3.03
CA LEU A 142 9.40 -1.91 2.99
C LEU A 142 10.02 -2.11 1.60
N LYS A 143 9.62 -3.18 0.92
CA LYS A 143 10.06 -3.49 -0.46
C LYS A 143 9.52 -2.55 -1.53
N ASP A 144 8.54 -1.71 -1.21
CA ASP A 144 7.95 -0.74 -2.14
C ASP A 144 8.50 0.67 -1.88
N LEU A 145 9.39 0.84 -0.89
CA LEU A 145 10.01 2.11 -0.50
C LEU A 145 11.47 2.16 -0.96
N SER A 146 12.01 3.37 -1.13
CA SER A 146 13.41 3.58 -1.43
C SER A 146 14.30 2.97 -0.32
N LEU A 147 15.44 2.40 -0.71
CA LEU A 147 16.40 1.84 0.24
C LEU A 147 16.92 2.91 1.19
N ASP A 148 17.28 4.06 0.61
CA ASP A 148 17.78 5.21 1.34
C ASP A 148 16.68 6.27 1.49
N CYS A 149 16.73 6.98 2.61
CA CYS A 149 15.96 8.19 2.84
C CYS A 149 16.85 9.42 2.68
N GLY A 150 16.22 10.57 2.45
CA GLY A 150 16.94 11.83 2.42
C GLY A 150 16.02 13.04 2.51
N PRO A 151 16.61 14.24 2.68
CA PRO A 151 15.84 15.46 2.77
C PRO A 151 15.14 15.77 1.44
N PHE A 152 13.88 16.20 1.50
CA PHE A 152 13.12 16.59 0.31
C PHE A 152 12.52 18.00 0.44
N PRO A 153 12.59 18.84 -0.62
CA PRO A 153 12.04 20.19 -0.56
C PRO A 153 10.54 20.18 -0.27
N GLY A 154 10.12 20.94 0.73
CA GLY A 154 8.71 21.07 1.11
C GLY A 154 8.21 20.01 2.09
N VAL A 155 9.04 19.07 2.53
CA VAL A 155 8.72 18.11 3.61
C VAL A 155 9.71 18.28 4.76
N LYS A 156 9.21 18.25 6.00
CA LYS A 156 10.08 18.36 7.17
C LYS A 156 10.71 17.00 7.51
N GLY A 157 12.03 16.91 7.34
CA GLY A 157 12.82 15.74 7.71
C GLY A 157 13.13 14.84 6.51
N ASP A 158 13.60 13.63 6.79
CA ASP A 158 13.93 12.67 5.74
C ASP A 158 12.68 11.93 5.26
N VAL A 159 12.65 11.69 3.95
CA VAL A 159 11.54 11.02 3.28
C VAL A 159 12.00 9.78 2.55
N TYR A 160 11.08 8.83 2.43
CA TYR A 160 11.17 7.68 1.57
C TYR A 160 10.27 7.88 0.35
N PHE A 161 10.77 7.49 -0.82
CA PHE A 161 9.97 7.46 -2.04
C PHE A 161 9.36 6.09 -2.23
N ARG A 162 8.10 6.02 -2.65
CA ARG A 162 7.58 4.79 -3.20
C ARG A 162 8.30 4.50 -4.51
N GLN A 163 8.84 3.30 -4.67
CA GLN A 163 9.60 2.86 -5.85
C GLN A 163 8.74 2.67 -7.10
N GLY A 164 7.49 3.11 -7.10
CA GLY A 164 6.66 3.07 -8.30
C GLY A 164 5.49 4.03 -8.23
N GLY A 165 4.92 4.28 -9.39
CA GLY A 165 3.87 5.26 -9.55
C GLY A 165 3.21 5.23 -10.91
N LYS A 166 2.41 6.26 -11.22
CA LYS A 166 1.61 6.34 -12.44
C LYS A 166 2.27 7.25 -13.46
N VAL A 167 2.09 6.90 -14.72
CA VAL A 167 2.47 7.75 -15.86
C VAL A 167 1.19 8.20 -16.53
N LEU A 168 0.99 9.51 -16.57
CA LEU A 168 -0.14 10.15 -17.23
C LEU A 168 0.34 10.94 -18.44
N LEU A 169 -0.41 10.86 -19.52
CA LEU A 169 -0.21 11.68 -20.71
C LEU A 169 -1.27 12.78 -20.73
N LYS A 170 -0.82 14.02 -20.83
CA LYS A 170 -1.71 15.18 -20.99
C LYS A 170 -1.80 15.54 -22.46
N ARG A 171 -2.96 15.28 -23.07
CA ARG A 171 -3.27 15.68 -24.45
C ARG A 171 -4.21 16.89 -24.41
N GLY A 172 -3.67 18.08 -24.62
CA GLY A 172 -4.44 19.33 -24.56
C GLY A 172 -4.86 19.75 -23.15
N PHE A 173 -5.87 20.63 -23.05
CA PHE A 173 -6.22 21.29 -21.77
C PHE A 173 -6.99 20.41 -20.78
N PHE A 174 -7.79 19.46 -21.25
CA PHE A 174 -8.73 18.69 -20.41
C PHE A 174 -8.57 17.16 -20.47
N GLN A 175 -7.71 16.61 -21.34
CA GLN A 175 -7.54 15.16 -21.43
C GLN A 175 -6.24 14.74 -20.75
N GLU A 176 -6.39 14.10 -19.59
CA GLU A 176 -5.33 13.33 -18.94
C GLU A 176 -5.70 11.86 -19.02
N SER A 177 -4.77 11.02 -19.46
CA SER A 177 -4.97 9.58 -19.59
C SER A 177 -3.83 8.84 -18.93
N VAL A 178 -4.14 7.81 -18.13
CA VAL A 178 -3.12 6.93 -17.57
C VAL A 178 -2.59 6.04 -18.69
N ILE A 179 -1.30 6.17 -18.98
CA ILE A 179 -0.63 5.45 -20.08
C ILE A 179 0.32 4.36 -19.57
N GLY A 180 0.55 4.28 -18.27
CA GLY A 180 1.38 3.24 -17.69
C GLY A 180 1.74 3.50 -16.23
N THR A 181 2.76 2.77 -15.79
CA THR A 181 3.38 2.92 -14.47
C THR A 181 4.89 3.11 -14.63
N TRP A 182 5.51 3.78 -13.67
CA TRP A 182 6.96 3.88 -13.59
C TRP A 182 7.45 3.12 -12.37
N SER A 183 8.68 2.62 -12.43
CA SER A 183 9.36 1.91 -11.35
C SER A 183 10.78 2.44 -11.23
N ALA A 184 11.25 2.64 -9.99
CA ALA A 184 12.64 2.98 -9.69
C ALA A 184 13.55 1.74 -9.73
N GLU A 185 13.00 0.55 -9.50
CA GLU A 185 13.70 -0.71 -9.72
C GLU A 185 13.67 -1.09 -11.21
N ALA A 186 14.72 -1.75 -11.68
CA ALA A 186 14.76 -2.30 -13.04
C ALA A 186 13.49 -3.12 -13.30
N ILE A 187 12.81 -2.83 -14.41
CA ILE A 187 11.64 -3.59 -14.83
C ILE A 187 12.11 -5.03 -15.07
N ASN A 188 11.89 -5.91 -14.10
CA ASN A 188 11.99 -7.34 -14.29
C ASN A 188 10.75 -7.75 -15.10
N ASP A 189 10.80 -7.48 -16.41
CA ASP A 189 9.83 -7.96 -17.40
C ASP A 189 9.84 -9.49 -17.38
N ARG A 190 9.17 -10.09 -16.39
CA ARG A 190 8.53 -11.37 -16.63
C ARG A 190 7.41 -11.06 -17.61
N PRO A 191 7.42 -11.61 -18.83
CA PRO A 191 6.38 -11.30 -19.79
C PRO A 191 5.03 -11.60 -19.14
N LEU A 192 4.19 -10.58 -19.04
CA LEU A 192 2.75 -10.75 -18.82
C LEU A 192 2.24 -11.51 -20.05
N SER A 193 2.26 -12.83 -19.97
CA SER A 193 1.53 -13.68 -20.90
C SER A 193 0.05 -13.37 -20.68
N TYR A 194 -0.52 -12.55 -21.56
CA TYR A 194 -1.95 -12.54 -21.76
C TYR A 194 -2.32 -13.93 -22.30
N TYR A 195 -3.00 -14.72 -21.48
CA TYR A 195 -3.76 -15.89 -21.93
C TYR A 195 -5.21 -15.46 -22.17
#